data_AF-A0A423KXP0-F1
#
_entry.id   AF-A0A423KXP0-F1
#
_cell.length_a   1.000
_cell.length_b   1.000
_cell.length_c   1.000
_cell.angle_alpha   90.00
_cell.angle_beta   90.00
_cell.angle_gamma   90.00
#
_symmetry.space_group_name_H-M   'P 1'
#
loop_
_entity.id
_entity.type
_entity.pdbx_description
1 polymer ?
#
loop_
_entity_poly.entity_id
_entity_poly.type
_entity_poly.pdbx_seq_one_letter_code
_entity_poly.pdbx_strand_id
1 'polypeptide(L)'
;MHNAIPFVLHLTPGTIAANQDSAEPTLDEQIVTLHKQGFGRRKIMLALSVGESQVRRLTKGIAVEGATCPATTPFERAVKLCYPMAVGRHGLKDYQLREILFRVYGSTWNAATGKYDGLYNEDSIYRVRKRIRELAAERGDVAVFPMDWFDTSKPLESNHQIRRFALSLAERVQDVIDDYILACGVELMTEEGLPTEQEANLHQVERIKQVAAARLHILKLAIPELSPEPVNVLMDRAEKQAESLARTPDIEVSEVQARSRKDQPEPTRTNAFLDYVESRGWLASNQ
;
A
#
# COMPACT_ATOMS: atom_id res chain seq x y z
N MET A 1 53.52 -40.09 1.79
CA MET A 1 52.23 -40.16 1.08
C MET A 1 52.10 -38.94 0.18
N HIS A 2 51.80 -39.19 -1.10
CA HIS A 2 51.34 -38.25 -2.14
C HIS A 2 52.40 -37.30 -2.72
N ASN A 3 53.23 -37.87 -3.60
CA ASN A 3 53.99 -37.13 -4.61
C ASN A 3 53.03 -36.70 -5.73
N ALA A 4 52.96 -35.39 -5.98
CA ALA A 4 52.26 -34.82 -7.11
C ALA A 4 53.01 -35.15 -8.41
N ILE A 5 52.29 -35.71 -9.37
CA ILE A 5 52.78 -36.02 -10.73
C ILE A 5 52.82 -34.70 -11.51
N PRO A 6 53.97 -34.27 -12.08
CA PRO A 6 53.99 -33.13 -12.99
C PRO A 6 53.40 -33.52 -14.34
N PHE A 7 52.37 -32.81 -14.77
CA PHE A 7 51.75 -32.94 -16.08
C PHE A 7 52.70 -32.39 -17.16
N VAL A 8 53.18 -33.26 -18.05
CA VAL A 8 54.04 -32.90 -19.18
C VAL A 8 53.22 -33.01 -20.47
N LEU A 9 52.95 -31.88 -21.12
CA LEU A 9 52.31 -31.82 -22.45
C LEU A 9 53.36 -32.10 -23.52
N HIS A 10 53.25 -33.26 -24.18
CA HIS A 10 53.97 -33.55 -25.42
C HIS A 10 53.23 -32.92 -26.60
N LEU A 11 53.80 -31.87 -27.20
CA LEU A 11 53.36 -31.35 -28.49
C LEU A 11 54.12 -32.08 -29.60
N THR A 12 53.39 -32.87 -30.39
CA THR A 12 53.90 -33.47 -31.63
C THR A 12 54.01 -32.40 -32.73
N PRO A 13 55.08 -32.39 -33.55
CA PRO A 13 55.23 -31.42 -34.62
C PRO A 13 54.46 -31.87 -35.88
N GLY A 14 53.38 -31.16 -36.20
CA GLY A 14 52.67 -31.26 -37.48
C GLY A 14 52.61 -29.90 -38.14
N THR A 15 53.22 -29.78 -39.32
CA THR A 15 53.41 -28.53 -40.08
C THR A 15 52.22 -28.24 -41.02
N ILE A 16 51.65 -27.02 -40.89
CA ILE A 16 51.17 -26.06 -41.93
C ILE A 16 49.92 -26.50 -42.75
N ALA A 17 48.84 -25.73 -42.94
CA ALA A 17 48.66 -24.28 -43.08
C ALA A 17 47.19 -23.87 -42.85
N ALA A 18 46.96 -22.62 -42.43
CA ALA A 18 46.02 -21.64 -43.01
C ALA A 18 45.46 -20.68 -41.94
N ASN A 19 45.89 -19.41 -42.02
CA ASN A 19 45.18 -18.21 -41.56
C ASN A 19 44.40 -18.29 -40.25
N GLN A 20 45.07 -18.09 -39.12
CA GLN A 20 44.47 -17.42 -37.97
C GLN A 20 45.49 -16.47 -37.38
N ASP A 21 45.32 -15.18 -37.70
CA ASP A 21 45.81 -14.09 -36.87
C ASP A 21 45.12 -14.20 -35.50
N SER A 22 45.65 -15.08 -34.64
CA SER A 22 45.38 -15.04 -33.21
C SER A 22 46.30 -13.99 -32.61
N ALA A 23 46.00 -12.73 -32.92
CA ALA A 23 46.53 -11.61 -32.17
C ALA A 23 46.16 -11.84 -30.71
N GLU A 24 47.16 -12.05 -29.86
CA GLU A 24 46.95 -12.05 -28.42
C GLU A 24 46.21 -10.77 -28.06
N PRO A 25 45.08 -10.84 -27.33
CA PRO A 25 44.26 -9.67 -27.06
C PRO A 25 45.16 -8.64 -26.38
N THR A 26 45.24 -7.45 -26.98
CA THR A 26 46.12 -6.41 -26.47
C THR A 26 45.72 -6.04 -25.05
N LEU A 27 46.68 -5.58 -24.26
CA LEU A 27 46.46 -5.28 -22.84
C LEU A 27 45.31 -4.28 -22.63
N ASP A 28 45.12 -3.37 -23.58
CA ASP A 28 44.02 -2.41 -23.60
C ASP A 28 42.65 -3.09 -23.86
N GLU A 29 42.58 -4.09 -24.74
CA GLU A 29 41.37 -4.89 -25.01
C GLU A 29 40.99 -5.77 -23.82
N GLN A 30 41.98 -6.29 -23.09
CA GLN A 30 41.78 -7.05 -21.84
C GLN A 30 41.19 -6.16 -20.72
N ILE A 31 41.66 -4.91 -20.60
CA ILE A 31 41.09 -3.94 -19.64
C ILE A 31 39.62 -3.66 -19.96
N VAL A 32 39.29 -3.47 -21.24
CA VAL A 32 37.92 -3.17 -21.68
C VAL A 32 37.00 -4.38 -21.47
N THR A 33 37.44 -5.60 -21.79
CA THR A 33 36.65 -6.82 -21.59
C THR A 33 36.41 -7.10 -20.11
N LEU A 34 37.42 -6.99 -19.24
CA LEU A 34 37.24 -7.14 -17.79
C LEU A 34 36.31 -6.07 -17.21
N HIS A 35 36.37 -4.83 -17.73
CA HIS A 35 35.46 -3.78 -17.30
C HIS A 35 34.02 -4.04 -17.73
N LYS A 36 33.81 -4.50 -18.98
CA LYS A 36 32.49 -4.91 -19.48
C LYS A 36 31.90 -6.09 -18.69
N GLN A 37 32.75 -7.00 -18.22
CA GLN A 37 32.38 -8.13 -17.34
C GLN A 37 32.08 -7.70 -15.89
N GLY A 38 32.19 -6.42 -15.54
CA GLY A 38 31.79 -5.88 -14.23
C GLY A 38 32.87 -5.90 -13.15
N PHE A 39 34.14 -6.15 -13.50
CA PHE A 39 35.24 -6.00 -12.56
C PHE A 39 35.50 -4.51 -12.25
N GLY A 40 35.57 -4.17 -10.96
CA GLY A 40 35.90 -2.82 -10.52
C GLY A 40 37.34 -2.41 -10.87
N ARG A 41 37.58 -1.12 -11.12
CA ARG A 41 38.88 -0.58 -11.60
C ARG A 41 40.08 -1.04 -10.77
N ARG A 42 39.95 -1.08 -9.43
CA ARG A 42 41.02 -1.58 -8.52
C ARG A 42 41.35 -3.05 -8.75
N LYS A 43 40.35 -3.87 -9.05
CA LYS A 43 40.51 -5.31 -9.30
C LYS A 43 41.16 -5.57 -10.67
N ILE A 44 40.85 -4.73 -11.66
CA ILE A 44 41.53 -4.74 -12.97
C ILE A 44 43.00 -4.32 -12.84
N MET A 45 43.29 -3.28 -12.06
CA MET A 45 44.68 -2.85 -11.80
C MET A 45 45.51 -3.96 -11.16
N LEU A 46 44.96 -4.67 -10.17
CA LEU A 46 45.65 -5.78 -9.51
C LEU A 46 45.82 -7.00 -10.41
N ALA A 47 44.83 -7.30 -11.26
CA ALA A 47 44.87 -8.46 -12.16
C ALA A 47 45.87 -8.30 -13.31
N LEU A 48 45.95 -7.09 -13.88
CA LEU A 48 46.78 -6.81 -15.05
C LEU A 48 48.07 -6.02 -14.73
N SER A 49 48.30 -5.68 -13.46
CA SER A 49 49.45 -4.87 -12.99
C SER A 49 49.65 -3.55 -13.73
N VAL A 50 48.54 -2.85 -14.01
CA VAL A 50 48.52 -1.61 -14.82
C VAL A 50 48.27 -0.39 -13.96
N GLY A 51 48.88 0.75 -14.34
CA GLY A 51 48.68 2.04 -13.69
C GLY A 51 47.23 2.54 -13.76
N GLU A 52 46.79 3.20 -12.69
CA GLU A 52 45.42 3.73 -12.55
C GLU A 52 45.02 4.69 -13.69
N SER A 53 45.97 5.50 -14.16
CA SER A 53 45.75 6.46 -15.25
C SER A 53 45.32 5.78 -16.56
N GLN A 54 45.93 4.63 -16.88
CA GLN A 54 45.64 3.86 -18.10
C GLN A 54 44.27 3.17 -17.99
N VAL A 55 43.98 2.52 -16.85
CA VAL A 55 42.65 1.92 -16.60
C VAL A 55 41.56 2.98 -16.62
N ARG A 56 41.78 4.16 -16.02
CA ARG A 56 40.81 5.26 -16.00
C ARG A 56 40.56 5.83 -17.39
N ARG A 57 41.59 5.95 -18.24
CA ARG A 57 41.45 6.43 -19.62
C ARG A 57 40.64 5.46 -20.47
N LEU A 58 40.95 4.16 -20.37
CA LEU A 58 40.35 3.12 -21.21
C LEU A 58 38.93 2.71 -20.75
N THR A 59 38.62 2.87 -19.46
CA THR A 59 37.27 2.59 -18.91
C THR A 59 36.36 3.82 -18.89
N LYS A 60 36.80 4.96 -19.40
CA LYS A 60 36.00 6.20 -19.42
C LYS A 60 34.90 6.10 -20.47
N GLY A 61 33.64 6.10 -20.04
CA GLY A 61 32.48 6.11 -20.94
C GLY A 61 32.02 4.73 -21.42
N ILE A 62 32.63 3.64 -20.94
CA ILE A 62 32.21 2.28 -21.28
C ILE A 62 31.17 1.82 -20.26
N ALA A 63 29.94 1.57 -20.72
CA ALA A 63 28.90 0.97 -19.89
C ALA A 63 29.21 -0.50 -19.62
N VAL A 64 29.06 -0.93 -18.37
CA VAL A 64 29.26 -2.33 -17.96
C VAL A 64 28.04 -3.14 -18.39
N GLU A 65 28.25 -4.21 -19.14
CA GLU A 65 27.19 -5.11 -19.57
C GLU A 65 26.66 -5.87 -18.34
N GLY A 66 25.37 -5.71 -18.03
CA GLY A 66 24.75 -6.37 -16.88
C GLY A 66 24.96 -5.69 -15.52
N ALA A 67 25.63 -4.52 -15.46
CA ALA A 67 25.56 -3.67 -14.27
C ALA A 67 24.14 -3.13 -14.15
N THR A 68 23.29 -3.87 -13.42
CA THR A 68 22.16 -3.26 -12.75
C THR A 68 22.77 -2.26 -11.79
N CYS A 69 22.86 -0.99 -12.20
CA CYS A 69 23.14 0.09 -11.27
C CYS A 69 22.25 -0.17 -10.04
N PRO A 70 22.82 -0.25 -8.82
CA PRO A 70 21.99 -0.31 -7.64
C PRO A 70 21.10 0.93 -7.73
N ALA A 71 19.78 0.71 -7.83
CA ALA A 71 18.81 1.79 -7.93
C ALA A 71 19.15 2.80 -6.84
N THR A 72 19.56 4.00 -7.28
CA THR A 72 20.35 4.91 -6.42
C THR A 72 19.41 5.64 -5.46
N THR A 73 18.14 5.74 -5.84
CA THR A 73 17.08 6.38 -5.06
C THR A 73 16.07 5.36 -4.51
N PRO A 74 15.45 5.62 -3.36
CA PRO A 74 14.36 4.80 -2.84
C PRO A 74 13.22 4.66 -3.87
N PHE A 75 12.98 5.70 -4.66
CA PHE A 75 12.03 5.67 -5.76
C PHE A 75 12.33 4.58 -6.80
N GLU A 76 13.55 4.56 -7.35
CA GLU A 76 13.95 3.56 -8.34
C GLU A 76 13.92 2.14 -7.77
N ARG A 77 14.27 1.96 -6.48
CA ARG A 77 14.20 0.67 -5.80
C ARG A 77 12.77 0.18 -5.69
N ALA A 78 11.84 1.06 -5.30
CA ALA A 78 10.43 0.74 -5.22
C ALA A 78 9.86 0.36 -6.59
N VAL A 79 10.16 1.14 -7.64
CA VAL A 79 9.72 0.83 -9.02
C VAL A 79 10.25 -0.53 -9.46
N LYS A 80 11.53 -0.84 -9.23
CA LYS A 80 12.14 -2.12 -9.60
C LYS A 80 11.47 -3.32 -8.92
N LEU A 81 11.10 -3.17 -7.65
CA LEU A 81 10.46 -4.24 -6.86
C LEU A 81 8.97 -4.40 -7.22
N CYS A 82 8.26 -3.30 -7.45
CA CYS A 82 6.84 -3.29 -7.74
C CYS A 82 6.51 -3.68 -9.18
N TYR A 83 7.38 -3.36 -10.15
CA TYR A 83 7.14 -3.64 -11.58
C TYR A 83 6.75 -5.10 -11.89
N PRO A 84 7.53 -6.13 -11.48
CA PRO A 84 7.19 -7.52 -11.82
C PRO A 84 5.86 -7.98 -11.19
N MET A 85 5.49 -7.42 -10.03
CA MET A 85 4.22 -7.72 -9.38
C MET A 85 3.05 -7.06 -10.11
N ALA A 86 3.22 -5.80 -10.54
CA ALA A 86 2.18 -5.04 -11.24
C ALA A 86 1.84 -5.63 -12.63
N VAL A 87 2.83 -6.18 -13.34
CA VAL A 87 2.63 -6.85 -14.64
C VAL A 87 2.20 -8.32 -14.46
N GLY A 88 2.41 -8.89 -13.27
CA GLY A 88 2.04 -10.27 -12.97
C GLY A 88 0.54 -10.52 -13.05
N ARG A 89 0.15 -11.80 -13.09
CA ARG A 89 -1.24 -12.27 -13.22
C ARG A 89 -2.22 -11.65 -12.22
N HIS A 90 -1.75 -11.38 -11.00
CA HIS A 90 -2.57 -10.85 -9.92
C HIS A 90 -2.51 -9.31 -9.80
N GLY A 91 -1.62 -8.65 -10.53
CA GLY A 91 -1.32 -7.24 -10.33
C GLY A 91 -0.74 -6.93 -8.94
N LEU A 92 -0.56 -5.65 -8.66
CA LEU A 92 -0.01 -5.16 -7.39
C LEU A 92 -1.09 -4.51 -6.53
N LYS A 93 -1.45 -5.17 -5.43
CA LYS A 93 -2.43 -4.65 -4.44
C LYS A 93 -1.88 -3.45 -3.66
N ASP A 94 -2.76 -2.64 -3.09
CA ASP A 94 -2.39 -1.40 -2.38
C ASP A 94 -1.56 -1.71 -1.13
N TYR A 95 -1.97 -2.72 -0.36
CA TYR A 95 -1.21 -3.16 0.81
C TYR A 95 0.22 -3.62 0.44
N GLN A 96 0.39 -4.34 -0.67
CA GLN A 96 1.70 -4.81 -1.14
C GLN A 96 2.59 -3.66 -1.58
N LEU A 97 2.02 -2.68 -2.29
CA LEU A 97 2.73 -1.46 -2.65
C LEU A 97 3.20 -0.71 -1.41
N ARG A 98 2.31 -0.54 -0.42
CA ARG A 98 2.63 0.13 0.85
C ARG A 98 3.73 -0.60 1.61
N GLU A 99 3.67 -1.93 1.70
CA GLU A 99 4.74 -2.75 2.32
C GLU A 99 6.11 -2.50 1.67
N ILE A 100 6.16 -2.49 0.33
CA ILE A 100 7.40 -2.22 -0.40
C ILE A 100 7.90 -0.79 -0.13
N LEU A 101 6.99 0.20 -0.10
CA LEU A 101 7.34 1.58 0.20
C LEU A 101 7.87 1.73 1.63
N PHE A 102 7.23 1.09 2.61
CA PHE A 102 7.70 1.02 3.98
C PHE A 102 9.12 0.46 4.07
N ARG A 103 9.42 -0.62 3.35
CA ARG A 103 10.75 -1.23 3.33
C ARG A 103 11.80 -0.34 2.68
N VAL A 104 11.43 0.43 1.66
CA VAL A 104 12.38 1.15 0.80
C VAL A 104 12.60 2.61 1.22
N TYR A 105 11.55 3.27 1.70
CA TYR A 105 11.58 4.64 2.23
C TYR A 105 11.79 4.67 3.75
N GLY A 106 11.43 3.60 4.46
CA GLY A 106 11.51 3.50 5.91
C GLY A 106 10.20 3.88 6.61
N SER A 107 10.20 3.71 7.93
CA SER A 107 9.12 4.14 8.84
C SER A 107 9.71 4.84 10.05
N THR A 108 8.88 5.67 10.68
CA THR A 108 9.16 6.30 11.98
C THR A 108 8.03 6.00 12.94
N TRP A 109 8.36 5.58 14.16
CA TRP A 109 7.38 5.41 15.23
C TRP A 109 6.80 6.76 15.66
N ASN A 110 5.49 6.87 15.65
CA ASN A 110 4.76 8.04 16.14
C ASN A 110 4.11 7.70 17.48
N ALA A 111 4.72 8.21 18.56
CA ALA A 111 4.29 7.95 19.94
C ALA A 111 2.91 8.57 20.27
N ALA A 112 2.49 9.61 19.54
CA ALA A 112 1.19 10.24 19.76
C ALA A 112 0.03 9.40 19.19
N THR A 113 0.27 8.69 18.09
CA THR A 113 -0.73 7.83 17.45
C THR A 113 -0.58 6.37 17.86
N GLY A 114 0.57 5.98 18.42
CA GLY A 114 0.94 4.61 18.75
C GLY A 114 1.14 3.75 17.49
N LYS A 115 1.63 4.35 16.39
CA LYS A 115 1.72 3.71 15.07
C LYS A 115 3.02 4.04 14.35
N TYR A 116 3.44 3.15 13.45
CA TYR A 116 4.50 3.46 12.48
C TYR A 116 3.94 4.27 11.31
N ASP A 117 4.47 5.47 11.14
CA ASP A 117 4.20 6.30 9.97
C ASP A 117 5.26 6.05 8.90
N GLY A 118 4.82 5.83 7.65
CA GLY A 118 5.73 5.63 6.53
C GLY A 118 6.39 6.95 6.13
N LEU A 119 7.69 6.92 5.81
CA LEU A 119 8.43 8.08 5.29
C LEU A 119 8.11 8.37 3.80
N TYR A 120 6.88 8.08 3.38
CA TYR A 120 6.40 8.26 2.02
C TYR A 120 5.02 8.89 2.04
N ASN A 121 4.75 9.75 1.06
CA ASN A 121 3.49 10.48 0.94
C ASN A 121 2.63 9.89 -0.18
N GLU A 122 1.37 10.32 -0.30
CA GLU A 122 0.49 9.92 -1.40
C GLU A 122 1.08 10.28 -2.78
N ASP A 123 1.80 11.40 -2.88
CA ASP A 123 2.54 11.77 -4.09
C ASP A 123 3.62 10.75 -4.44
N SER A 124 4.30 10.16 -3.44
CA SER A 124 5.28 9.09 -3.67
C SER A 124 4.60 7.84 -4.25
N ILE A 125 3.44 7.45 -3.71
CA ILE A 125 2.63 6.32 -4.23
C ILE A 125 2.22 6.60 -5.68
N TYR A 126 1.71 7.79 -5.96
CA TYR A 126 1.27 8.20 -7.28
C TYR A 126 2.41 8.15 -8.30
N ARG A 127 3.57 8.74 -7.97
CA ARG A 127 4.75 8.74 -8.85
C ARG A 127 5.25 7.34 -9.15
N VAL A 128 5.26 6.44 -8.17
CA VAL A 128 5.69 5.04 -8.36
C VAL A 128 4.74 4.33 -9.31
N ARG A 129 3.42 4.44 -9.09
CA ARG A 129 2.41 3.87 -10.01
C ARG A 129 2.53 4.42 -11.42
N LYS A 130 2.70 5.74 -11.55
CA LYS A 130 2.85 6.40 -12.85
C LYS A 130 4.07 5.86 -13.59
N ARG A 131 5.23 5.79 -12.93
CA ARG A 131 6.45 5.30 -13.57
C ARG A 131 6.37 3.82 -13.97
N ILE A 132 5.71 2.99 -13.16
CA ILE A 132 5.48 1.58 -13.51
C ILE A 132 4.59 1.46 -14.75
N ARG A 133 3.53 2.29 -14.87
CA ARG A 133 2.69 2.30 -16.08
C ARG A 133 3.45 2.75 -17.32
N GLU A 134 4.29 3.78 -17.20
CA GLU A 134 5.17 4.22 -18.29
C GLU A 134 6.11 3.09 -18.73
N LEU A 135 6.79 2.45 -17.78
CA LEU A 135 7.69 1.32 -18.06
C LEU A 135 6.97 0.13 -18.68
N ALA A 136 5.73 -0.16 -18.26
CA ALA A 136 4.94 -1.24 -18.82
C ALA A 136 4.55 -0.90 -20.27
N ALA A 137 4.09 0.33 -20.53
CA ALA A 137 3.78 0.79 -21.88
C ALA A 137 5.01 0.76 -22.82
N GLU A 138 6.19 1.19 -22.34
CA GLU A 138 7.46 1.10 -23.07
C GLU A 138 7.82 -0.34 -23.47
N ARG A 139 7.38 -1.34 -22.69
CA ARG A 139 7.67 -2.76 -22.89
C ARG A 139 6.53 -3.55 -23.54
N GLY A 140 5.41 -2.90 -23.84
CA GLY A 140 4.20 -3.56 -24.35
C GLY A 140 3.44 -4.40 -23.30
N ASP A 141 3.75 -4.22 -22.02
CA ASP A 141 3.08 -4.86 -20.89
C ASP A 141 1.90 -4.01 -20.38
N VAL A 142 1.01 -4.64 -19.61
CA VAL A 142 -0.08 -3.94 -18.91
C VAL A 142 0.14 -4.04 -17.40
N ALA A 143 0.38 -2.90 -16.75
CA ALA A 143 0.48 -2.83 -15.29
C ALA A 143 -0.91 -2.69 -14.64
N VAL A 144 -1.23 -3.60 -13.72
CA VAL A 144 -2.53 -3.67 -13.02
C VAL A 144 -2.34 -3.41 -11.52
N PHE A 145 -3.19 -2.52 -10.97
CA PHE A 145 -3.20 -2.17 -9.55
C PHE A 145 -4.62 -2.39 -8.98
N PRO A 146 -4.98 -3.63 -8.61
CA PRO A 146 -6.31 -3.92 -8.06
C PRO A 146 -6.48 -3.36 -6.65
N MET A 147 -7.72 -3.09 -6.26
CA MET A 147 -8.07 -2.77 -4.88
C MET A 147 -7.87 -4.00 -3.97
N ASP A 148 -7.63 -3.77 -2.68
CA ASP A 148 -7.26 -4.84 -1.75
C ASP A 148 -8.36 -5.91 -1.59
N TRP A 149 -9.63 -5.48 -1.59
CA TRP A 149 -10.80 -6.35 -1.51
C TRP A 149 -11.05 -7.17 -2.79
N PHE A 150 -10.39 -6.83 -3.89
CA PHE A 150 -10.67 -7.41 -5.21
C PHE A 150 -10.07 -8.82 -5.33
N ASP A 151 -10.87 -9.80 -5.76
CA ASP A 151 -10.37 -11.14 -6.10
C ASP A 151 -9.84 -11.15 -7.53
N THR A 152 -8.51 -11.26 -7.63
CA THR A 152 -7.78 -11.25 -8.89
C THR A 152 -7.88 -12.56 -9.66
N SER A 153 -8.34 -13.65 -9.03
CA SER A 153 -8.57 -14.94 -9.71
C SER A 153 -9.86 -14.96 -10.51
N LYS A 154 -10.88 -14.18 -10.09
CA LYS A 154 -12.19 -14.04 -10.72
C LYS A 154 -12.63 -12.56 -10.75
N PRO A 155 -11.94 -11.71 -11.51
CA PRO A 155 -12.08 -10.25 -11.41
C PRO A 155 -13.48 -9.74 -11.76
N LEU A 156 -14.10 -10.28 -12.81
CA LEU A 156 -15.45 -9.87 -13.22
C LEU A 156 -16.50 -10.29 -12.20
N GLU A 157 -16.46 -11.55 -11.76
CA GLU A 157 -17.40 -12.08 -10.76
C GLU A 157 -17.29 -11.33 -9.43
N SER A 158 -16.07 -11.08 -8.96
CA SER A 158 -15.82 -10.30 -7.74
C SER A 158 -16.46 -8.91 -7.82
N ASN A 159 -16.27 -8.21 -8.94
CA ASN A 159 -16.86 -6.90 -9.17
C ASN A 159 -18.40 -6.94 -9.30
N HIS A 160 -18.97 -7.99 -9.89
CA HIS A 160 -20.42 -8.13 -9.99
C HIS A 160 -21.05 -8.40 -8.61
N GLN A 161 -20.45 -9.30 -7.83
CA GLN A 161 -20.96 -9.67 -6.52
C GLN A 161 -20.92 -8.50 -5.54
N ILE A 162 -19.81 -7.75 -5.45
CA ILE A 162 -19.74 -6.61 -4.52
C ILE A 162 -20.79 -5.54 -4.83
N ARG A 163 -21.08 -5.30 -6.13
CA ARG A 163 -22.12 -4.35 -6.55
C ARG A 163 -23.50 -4.85 -6.18
N ARG A 164 -23.77 -6.14 -6.40
CA ARG A 164 -25.03 -6.78 -6.02
C ARG A 164 -25.27 -6.68 -4.52
N PHE A 165 -24.25 -6.99 -3.71
CA PHE A 165 -24.34 -6.88 -2.26
C PHE A 165 -24.51 -5.43 -1.80
N ALA A 166 -23.80 -4.47 -2.42
CA ALA A 166 -23.96 -3.06 -2.10
C ALA A 166 -25.38 -2.54 -2.39
N LEU A 167 -25.97 -2.92 -3.52
CA LEU A 167 -27.35 -2.56 -3.86
C LEU A 167 -28.35 -3.20 -2.89
N SER A 168 -28.21 -4.50 -2.62
CA SER A 168 -29.09 -5.20 -1.67
C SER A 168 -28.99 -4.63 -0.25
N LEU A 169 -27.79 -4.22 0.18
CA LEU A 169 -27.61 -3.55 1.47
C LEU A 169 -28.27 -2.16 1.46
N ALA A 170 -28.14 -1.40 0.37
CA ALA A 170 -28.77 -0.08 0.25
C ALA A 170 -30.31 -0.17 0.32
N GLU A 171 -30.90 -1.17 -0.32
CA GLU A 171 -32.34 -1.47 -0.23
C GLU A 171 -32.75 -1.77 1.21
N ARG A 172 -32.05 -2.70 1.88
CA ARG A 172 -32.35 -3.06 3.28
C ARG A 172 -32.20 -1.89 4.24
N VAL A 173 -31.18 -1.06 4.05
CA VAL A 173 -30.99 0.15 4.85
C VAL A 173 -32.16 1.11 4.63
N GLN A 174 -32.63 1.26 3.40
CA GLN A 174 -33.80 2.08 3.09
C GLN A 174 -35.05 1.54 3.78
N ASP A 175 -35.31 0.23 3.71
CA ASP A 175 -36.46 -0.40 4.36
C ASP A 175 -36.47 -0.13 5.88
N VAL A 176 -35.31 -0.30 6.54
CA VAL A 176 -35.18 -0.04 7.98
C VAL A 176 -35.43 1.43 8.34
N ILE A 177 -35.00 2.36 7.47
CA ILE A 177 -35.27 3.79 7.68
C ILE A 177 -36.74 4.08 7.49
N ASP A 178 -37.38 3.51 6.47
CA ASP A 178 -38.80 3.70 6.22
C ASP A 178 -39.64 3.16 7.38
N ASP A 179 -39.31 1.99 7.92
CA ASP A 179 -39.92 1.44 9.14
C ASP A 179 -39.75 2.38 10.35
N TYR A 180 -38.55 2.92 10.56
CA TYR A 180 -38.30 3.89 11.63
C TYR A 180 -39.12 5.17 11.46
N ILE A 181 -39.18 5.72 10.24
CA ILE A 181 -39.92 6.95 9.96
C ILE A 181 -41.44 6.71 10.05
N LEU A 182 -41.92 5.51 9.71
CA LEU A 182 -43.31 5.13 9.95
C LEU A 182 -43.65 5.02 11.44
N ALA A 183 -42.72 4.52 12.26
CA ALA A 183 -42.94 4.33 13.69
C ALA A 183 -42.73 5.60 14.53
N CYS A 184 -41.78 6.45 14.15
CA CYS A 184 -41.29 7.57 14.97
C CYS A 184 -40.99 8.84 14.16
N GLY A 185 -41.49 8.93 12.92
CA GLY A 185 -41.31 10.10 12.07
C GLY A 185 -41.95 11.37 12.66
N VAL A 186 -41.37 12.53 12.34
CA VAL A 186 -42.00 13.81 12.69
C VAL A 186 -43.34 13.91 11.96
N GLU A 187 -44.41 13.98 12.73
CA GLU A 187 -45.76 14.17 12.23
C GLU A 187 -46.09 15.67 12.14
N LEU A 188 -46.87 16.03 11.13
CA LEU A 188 -47.39 17.38 11.00
C LEU A 188 -48.53 17.54 12.01
N MET A 189 -48.25 18.15 13.15
CA MET A 189 -49.25 18.48 14.16
C MET A 189 -49.89 19.82 13.81
N THR A 190 -51.16 19.83 13.39
CA THR A 190 -51.96 21.06 13.26
C THR A 190 -53.05 21.08 14.33
N GLU A 191 -53.08 22.14 15.14
CA GLU A 191 -54.00 22.21 16.29
C GLU A 191 -55.46 22.40 15.87
N GLU A 192 -55.75 22.98 14.69
CA GLU A 192 -57.09 23.03 14.10
C GLU A 192 -57.01 23.67 12.69
N GLY A 193 -57.08 22.86 11.61
CA GLY A 193 -57.21 23.37 10.23
C GLY A 193 -56.20 22.84 9.21
N LEU A 194 -56.32 23.32 7.97
CA LEU A 194 -55.37 23.06 6.88
C LEU A 194 -54.04 23.76 7.19
N PRO A 195 -52.90 23.05 7.11
CA PRO A 195 -51.59 23.64 7.38
C PRO A 195 -51.31 24.79 6.41
N THR A 196 -50.73 25.84 6.94
CA THR A 196 -50.23 26.94 6.11
C THR A 196 -49.11 26.43 5.21
N GLU A 197 -48.93 26.99 4.01
CA GLU A 197 -47.85 26.59 3.09
C GLU A 197 -46.47 26.63 3.76
N GLN A 198 -46.23 27.60 4.64
CA GLN A 198 -44.99 27.72 5.41
C GLN A 198 -44.80 26.57 6.40
N GLU A 199 -45.85 26.13 7.09
CA GLU A 199 -45.80 25.04 8.06
C GLU A 199 -45.57 23.70 7.36
N ALA A 200 -46.25 23.48 6.22
CA ALA A 200 -46.02 22.31 5.38
C ALA A 200 -44.58 22.25 4.84
N ASN A 201 -44.02 23.39 4.44
CA ASN A 201 -42.63 23.48 3.99
C ASN A 201 -41.62 23.20 5.11
N LEU A 202 -41.85 23.76 6.31
CA LEU A 202 -40.99 23.51 7.47
C LEU A 202 -41.02 22.04 7.89
N HIS A 203 -42.20 21.43 7.94
CA HIS A 203 -42.38 20.00 8.22
C HIS A 203 -41.64 19.13 7.20
N GLN A 204 -41.76 19.42 5.91
CA GLN A 204 -41.05 18.66 4.88
C GLN A 204 -39.53 18.75 5.05
N VAL A 205 -39.00 19.94 5.37
CA VAL A 205 -37.56 20.13 5.64
C VAL A 205 -37.14 19.35 6.88
N GLU A 206 -37.92 19.37 7.95
CA GLU A 206 -37.65 18.64 9.18
C GLU A 206 -37.65 17.13 8.95
N ARG A 207 -38.67 16.61 8.26
CA ARG A 207 -38.76 15.20 7.89
C ARG A 207 -37.56 14.74 7.08
N ILE A 208 -37.15 15.52 6.05
CA ILE A 208 -35.96 15.19 5.24
C ILE A 208 -34.70 15.14 6.12
N LYS A 209 -34.54 16.10 7.04
CA LYS A 209 -33.40 16.13 7.97
C LYS A 209 -33.42 14.94 8.93
N GLN A 210 -34.59 14.57 9.45
CA GLN A 210 -34.77 13.42 10.32
C GLN A 210 -34.40 12.12 9.60
N VAL A 211 -34.88 11.92 8.36
CA VAL A 211 -34.54 10.75 7.52
C VAL A 211 -33.02 10.64 7.34
N ALA A 212 -32.37 11.74 6.96
CA ALA A 212 -30.92 11.76 6.75
C ALA A 212 -30.13 11.48 8.03
N ALA A 213 -30.56 12.07 9.16
CA ALA A 213 -29.92 11.85 10.46
C ALA A 213 -30.14 10.42 10.98
N ALA A 214 -31.35 9.88 10.87
CA ALA A 214 -31.70 8.52 11.26
C ALA A 214 -30.90 7.50 10.45
N ARG A 215 -30.83 7.66 9.13
CA ARG A 215 -29.97 6.84 8.26
C ARG A 215 -28.55 6.75 8.78
N LEU A 216 -27.92 7.90 9.03
CA LEU A 216 -26.53 7.94 9.48
C LEU A 216 -26.38 7.32 10.86
N HIS A 217 -27.31 7.59 11.78
CA HIS A 217 -27.26 7.06 13.14
C HIS A 217 -27.40 5.52 13.15
N ILE A 218 -28.37 4.98 12.42
CA ILE A 218 -28.56 3.53 12.26
C ILE A 218 -27.31 2.88 11.68
N LEU A 219 -26.72 3.47 10.63
CA LEU A 219 -25.49 2.94 10.04
C LEU A 219 -24.30 2.95 11.00
N LYS A 220 -24.16 3.98 11.85
CA LYS A 220 -23.12 4.04 12.88
C LYS A 220 -23.30 2.96 13.97
N LEU A 221 -24.54 2.64 14.32
CA LEU A 221 -24.85 1.57 15.28
C LEU A 221 -24.60 0.18 14.67
N ALA A 222 -24.95 -0.01 13.39
CA ALA A 222 -24.81 -1.28 12.71
C ALA A 222 -23.36 -1.61 12.29
N ILE A 223 -22.54 -0.59 12.01
CA ILE A 223 -21.15 -0.72 11.54
C ILE A 223 -20.24 0.09 12.48
N PRO A 224 -19.65 -0.55 13.50
CA PRO A 224 -18.83 0.14 14.51
C PRO A 224 -17.66 0.94 13.92
N GLU A 225 -17.08 0.48 12.81
CA GLU A 225 -15.93 1.10 12.16
C GLU A 225 -16.28 2.37 11.37
N LEU A 226 -17.58 2.66 11.17
CA LEU A 226 -18.04 3.84 10.42
C LEU A 226 -17.87 5.14 11.22
N SER A 227 -17.80 5.05 12.55
CA SER A 227 -17.69 6.18 13.46
C SER A 227 -16.44 6.05 14.32
N PRO A 228 -15.70 7.15 14.59
CA PRO A 228 -14.64 7.14 15.60
C PRO A 228 -15.21 7.01 17.02
N GLU A 229 -16.49 7.34 17.22
CA GLU A 229 -17.20 7.24 18.49
C GLU A 229 -17.69 5.79 18.70
N PRO A 230 -17.34 5.14 19.83
CA PRO A 230 -17.82 3.80 20.17
C PRO A 230 -19.35 3.69 20.23
N VAL A 231 -19.89 2.53 19.86
CA VAL A 231 -21.35 2.28 19.81
C VAL A 231 -22.04 2.49 21.16
N ASN A 232 -21.42 2.07 22.26
CA ASN A 232 -21.98 2.28 23.60
C ASN A 232 -22.12 3.77 23.92
N VAL A 233 -21.10 4.59 23.62
CA VAL A 233 -21.15 6.05 23.83
C VAL A 233 -22.24 6.69 22.96
N LEU A 234 -22.42 6.22 21.73
CA LEU A 234 -23.49 6.67 20.85
C LEU A 234 -24.87 6.37 21.43
N MET A 235 -25.08 5.17 21.96
CA MET A 235 -26.33 4.74 22.59
C MET A 235 -26.61 5.53 23.87
N ASP A 236 -25.63 5.63 24.78
CA ASP A 236 -25.76 6.36 26.05
C ASP A 236 -26.13 7.84 25.81
N ARG A 237 -25.53 8.47 24.78
CA ARG A 237 -25.86 9.86 24.43
C ARG A 237 -27.29 10.00 23.90
N ALA A 238 -27.73 9.06 23.07
CA ALA A 238 -29.09 9.08 22.52
C ALA A 238 -30.14 8.83 23.62
N GLU A 239 -29.87 7.92 24.54
CA GLU A 239 -30.72 7.61 25.70
C GLU A 239 -30.84 8.81 26.63
N LYS A 240 -29.73 9.43 27.02
CA LYS A 240 -29.75 10.68 27.83
C LYS A 240 -30.57 11.80 27.18
N GLN A 241 -30.51 11.93 25.85
CA GLN A 241 -31.32 12.91 25.12
C GLN A 241 -32.81 12.56 25.15
N ALA A 242 -33.15 11.29 24.95
CA ALA A 242 -34.53 10.80 25.01
C ALA A 242 -35.13 10.99 26.42
N GLU A 243 -34.39 10.62 27.46
CA GLU A 243 -34.77 10.81 28.87
C GLU A 243 -34.97 12.30 29.23
N SER A 244 -34.07 13.17 28.74
CA SER A 244 -34.17 14.61 28.95
C SER A 244 -35.46 15.17 28.31
N LEU A 245 -35.81 14.71 27.11
CA LEU A 245 -37.05 15.09 26.42
C LEU A 245 -38.28 14.50 27.13
N ALA A 246 -38.19 13.28 27.64
CA ALA A 246 -39.24 12.62 28.42
C ALA A 246 -39.38 13.18 29.85
N ARG A 247 -38.46 14.05 30.28
CA ARG A 247 -38.37 14.61 31.64
C ARG A 247 -38.19 13.53 32.73
N THR A 248 -37.51 12.44 32.39
CA THR A 248 -37.18 11.33 33.30
C THR A 248 -35.66 11.08 33.31
N PRO A 249 -34.84 12.03 33.79
CA PRO A 249 -33.39 11.84 33.81
C PRO A 249 -33.01 10.79 34.85
N ASP A 250 -32.26 9.77 34.45
CA ASP A 250 -31.62 8.86 35.40
C ASP A 250 -30.50 9.56 36.19
N ILE A 251 -30.20 9.04 37.39
CA ILE A 251 -29.16 9.57 38.29
C ILE A 251 -27.78 9.36 37.64
N GLU A 252 -27.06 10.45 37.38
CA GLU A 252 -25.72 10.40 36.76
C GLU A 252 -24.75 9.49 37.54
N VAL A 253 -24.37 8.36 36.93
CA VAL A 253 -23.22 7.56 37.40
C VAL A 253 -21.96 8.29 36.97
N SER A 254 -21.12 8.68 37.94
CA SER A 254 -19.87 9.41 37.71
C SER A 254 -19.03 8.75 36.61
N GLU A 255 -18.76 9.49 35.53
CA GLU A 255 -17.84 9.08 34.48
C GLU A 255 -16.44 8.89 35.07
N VAL A 256 -15.98 7.65 35.13
CA VAL A 256 -14.58 7.33 35.39
C VAL A 256 -13.79 7.84 34.19
N GLN A 257 -13.03 8.93 34.38
CA GLN A 257 -12.17 9.50 33.34
C GLN A 257 -11.33 8.39 32.69
N ALA A 258 -11.61 8.12 31.41
CA ALA A 258 -10.77 7.26 30.60
C ALA A 258 -9.36 7.85 30.63
N ARG A 259 -8.40 7.08 31.16
CA ARG A 259 -6.99 7.48 31.21
C ARG A 259 -6.57 7.91 29.80
N SER A 260 -6.17 9.16 29.70
CA SER A 260 -5.44 9.73 28.56
C SER A 260 -4.40 8.71 28.08
N ARG A 261 -4.55 8.22 26.85
CA ARG A 261 -3.56 7.37 26.16
C ARG A 261 -2.35 8.25 25.83
N LYS A 262 -1.58 8.66 26.83
CA LYS A 262 -0.24 9.22 26.61
C LYS A 262 0.75 8.08 26.77
N ASP A 263 1.54 7.92 25.71
CA ASP A 263 2.74 7.09 25.62
C ASP A 263 2.45 5.58 25.55
N GLN A 264 1.93 5.14 24.39
CA GLN A 264 2.05 3.72 24.03
C GLN A 264 3.51 3.43 23.67
N PRO A 265 4.20 2.52 24.40
CA PRO A 265 5.57 2.15 24.08
C PRO A 265 5.62 1.43 22.72
N GLU A 266 6.73 1.64 21.99
CA GLU A 266 6.97 0.99 20.70
C GLU A 266 6.92 -0.55 20.86
N PRO A 267 6.07 -1.27 20.12
CA PRO A 267 6.01 -2.71 20.18
C PRO A 267 7.31 -3.32 19.64
N THR A 268 7.85 -4.29 20.35
CA THR A 268 9.21 -4.83 20.18
C THR A 268 9.36 -5.78 18.97
N ARG A 269 8.47 -5.73 17.96
CA ARG A 269 8.29 -6.82 16.98
C ARG A 269 8.75 -6.51 15.55
N THR A 270 9.01 -7.62 14.86
CA THR A 270 9.88 -7.83 13.70
C THR A 270 9.37 -7.26 12.36
N ASN A 271 8.17 -6.65 12.30
CA ASN A 271 7.60 -6.18 11.04
C ASN A 271 6.63 -5.00 11.19
N ALA A 272 7.16 -3.78 11.04
CA ALA A 272 6.43 -2.52 11.14
C ALA A 272 5.19 -2.40 10.21
N PHE A 273 5.16 -3.16 9.11
CA PHE A 273 3.99 -3.18 8.23
C PHE A 273 2.81 -3.96 8.83
N LEU A 274 3.04 -5.10 9.48
CA LEU A 274 1.96 -5.86 10.12
C LEU A 274 1.33 -5.06 11.27
N ASP A 275 2.17 -4.35 12.04
CA ASP A 275 1.69 -3.45 13.09
C ASP A 275 0.87 -2.29 12.51
N TYR A 276 1.31 -1.73 11.37
CA TYR A 276 0.52 -0.72 10.64
C TYR A 276 -0.84 -1.28 10.18
N VAL A 277 -0.87 -2.51 9.62
CA VAL A 277 -2.07 -3.17 9.12
C VAL A 277 -3.05 -3.51 10.26
N GLU A 278 -2.57 -4.08 11.37
CA GLU A 278 -3.37 -4.31 12.59
C GLU A 278 -3.93 -3.00 13.13
N SER A 279 -3.12 -1.93 13.19
CA SER A 279 -3.55 -0.61 13.68
C SER A 279 -4.58 0.09 12.78
N ARG A 280 -4.72 -0.36 11.53
CA ARG A 280 -5.74 0.11 10.57
C ARG A 280 -7.02 -0.73 10.65
N GLY A 281 -7.08 -1.74 11.51
CA GLY A 281 -8.21 -2.66 11.63
C GLY A 281 -8.34 -3.62 10.44
N TRP A 282 -7.29 -3.75 9.63
CA TRP A 282 -7.31 -4.60 8.43
C TRP A 282 -7.09 -6.07 8.76
N LEU A 283 -6.54 -6.34 9.95
CA LEU A 283 -6.50 -7.66 10.55
C LEU A 283 -7.40 -7.60 11.79
N ALA A 284 -8.53 -8.31 11.75
CA ALA A 284 -9.28 -8.61 12.95
C ALA A 284 -8.45 -9.61 13.77
N SER A 285 -7.95 -9.18 14.92
CA SER A 285 -7.44 -10.10 15.92
C SER A 285 -8.61 -10.95 16.42
N ASN A 286 -8.78 -12.15 15.85
CA ASN A 286 -9.60 -13.18 16.48
C ASN A 286 -8.90 -13.54 17.81
N GLN A 287 -9.38 -12.93 18.89
CA GLN A 287 -9.27 -13.43 20.26
C GLN A 287 -10.67 -13.72 20.77
#